data_AF-A0A7J7IX84-F1
#
_entry.id   AF-A0A7J7IX84-F1
#
_cell.length_a   1.000
_cell.length_b   1.000
_cell.length_c   1.000
_cell.angle_alpha   90.00
_cell.angle_beta   90.00
_cell.angle_gamma   90.00
#
_symmetry.space_group_name_H-M   'P 1'
#
loop_
_entity.id
_entity.type
_entity.pdbx_description
1 polymer ?
#
loop_
_entity_poly.entity_id
_entity_poly.type
_entity_poly.pdbx_seq_one_letter_code
_entity_poly.pdbx_strand_id
1 'polypeptide(L)'
;MLGVTALAATENTFCPDGNYTSATVPTSAHKLKVGDIKVVAGMGDSGTAANGAESTQLFDIMTQYRGRSFSIGGASSYNYGLTTLPNILRLFNPHLRGYSTGVGDENSPQPI
;
A
#
# COMPACT_ATOMS: atom_id res chain seq x y z
N MET A 1 27.58 -1.64 0.32
CA MET A 1 26.51 -2.43 -0.31
C MET A 1 25.77 -3.16 0.81
N LEU A 2 24.82 -2.50 1.48
CA LEU A 2 23.91 -3.19 2.40
C LEU A 2 22.70 -3.62 1.57
N GLY A 3 22.62 -4.91 1.26
CA GLY A 3 21.46 -5.50 0.62
C GLY A 3 20.32 -5.57 1.63
N VAL A 4 19.33 -4.69 1.47
CA VAL A 4 18.01 -4.93 2.06
C VAL A 4 17.36 -5.99 1.19
N THR A 5 17.56 -7.26 1.54
CA THR A 5 16.82 -8.36 0.93
C THR A 5 15.37 -8.22 1.37
N ALA A 6 14.51 -7.73 0.48
CA ALA A 6 13.07 -7.84 0.66
C ALA A 6 12.75 -9.33 0.84
N LEU A 7 12.04 -9.66 1.91
CA LEU A 7 11.48 -10.99 2.10
C LEU A 7 10.50 -11.23 0.94
N ALA A 8 10.98 -11.90 -0.11
CA ALA A 8 10.12 -12.45 -1.13
C ALA A 8 9.24 -13.47 -0.43
N ALA A 9 7.94 -13.20 -0.34
CA ALA A 9 6.94 -14.16 0.07
C ALA A 9 6.78 -15.22 -1.04
N THR A 10 7.83 -16.00 -1.29
CA THR A 10 7.74 -17.29 -1.95
C THR A 10 7.40 -18.30 -0.86
N GLU A 11 6.25 -18.97 -1.04
CA GLU A 11 5.64 -20.04 -0.23
C GLU A 11 4.35 -19.61 0.50
N ASN A 12 3.22 -19.63 -0.22
CA ASN A 12 1.86 -19.97 0.24
C ASN A 12 1.48 -19.76 1.73
N THR A 13 1.83 -18.62 2.35
CA THR A 13 1.69 -18.38 3.80
C THR A 13 0.66 -17.33 4.14
N PHE A 14 -0.56 -17.49 3.62
CA PHE A 14 -1.69 -16.84 4.24
C PHE A 14 -2.95 -17.68 3.98
N CYS A 15 -3.50 -18.24 5.06
CA CYS A 15 -4.67 -19.13 5.12
C CYS A 15 -4.70 -20.28 4.08
N PRO A 16 -4.48 -21.56 4.49
CA PRO A 16 -4.49 -22.73 3.60
C PRO A 16 -5.76 -22.89 2.76
N ASP A 17 -6.89 -22.36 3.25
CA ASP A 17 -8.20 -22.56 2.65
C ASP A 17 -8.53 -21.55 1.54
N GLY A 18 -7.66 -20.57 1.27
CA GLY A 18 -7.90 -19.50 0.29
C GLY A 18 -9.08 -18.57 0.62
N ASN A 19 -9.67 -18.73 1.81
CA ASN A 19 -10.90 -18.05 2.20
C ASN A 19 -10.63 -16.71 2.92
N TYR A 20 -10.23 -15.71 2.13
CA TYR A 20 -9.86 -14.38 2.62
C TYR A 20 -11.05 -13.44 2.88
N THR A 21 -12.24 -13.76 2.38
CA THR A 21 -13.45 -12.94 2.50
C THR A 21 -14.48 -13.63 3.40
N SER A 22 -15.27 -12.87 4.14
CA SER A 22 -16.36 -13.41 4.96
C SER A 22 -17.60 -13.68 4.11
N ALA A 23 -18.35 -14.73 4.44
CA ALA A 23 -19.61 -15.06 3.75
C ALA A 23 -20.68 -13.95 3.91
N THR A 24 -20.58 -13.18 4.99
CA THR A 24 -21.46 -12.05 5.31
C THR A 24 -20.60 -10.85 5.68
N VAL A 25 -21.10 -9.63 5.40
CA VAL A 25 -20.39 -8.40 5.78
C VAL A 25 -20.22 -8.36 7.31
N PRO A 26 -18.97 -8.34 7.81
CA PRO A 26 -18.73 -8.34 9.25
C PRO A 26 -19.17 -7.02 9.86
N THR A 27 -19.84 -7.09 11.01
CA THR A 27 -20.30 -5.93 11.79
C THR A 27 -19.37 -5.57 12.95
N SER A 28 -18.31 -6.37 13.16
CA SER A 28 -17.32 -6.18 14.22
C SER A 28 -15.94 -6.50 13.70
N ALA A 29 -14.93 -5.74 14.15
CA ALA A 29 -13.53 -5.94 13.77
C ALA A 29 -13.01 -7.35 14.10
N HIS A 30 -13.53 -8.00 15.14
CA HIS A 30 -13.15 -9.35 15.55
C HIS A 30 -13.56 -10.44 14.54
N LYS A 31 -14.48 -10.13 13.63
CA LYS A 31 -14.96 -11.03 12.57
C LYS A 31 -14.46 -10.62 11.18
N LEU A 32 -13.74 -9.49 11.10
CA LEU A 32 -13.23 -8.94 9.84
C LEU A 32 -12.08 -9.82 9.35
N LYS A 33 -12.19 -10.33 8.12
CA LYS A 33 -11.07 -10.93 7.42
C LYS A 33 -10.38 -9.92 6.52
N VAL A 34 -9.13 -10.20 6.14
CA VAL A 34 -8.33 -9.30 5.32
C VAL A 34 -8.96 -8.97 3.96
N GLY A 35 -9.67 -9.91 3.33
CA GLY A 35 -10.35 -9.71 2.05
C GLY A 35 -11.66 -8.91 2.17
N ASP A 36 -12.20 -8.74 3.38
CA ASP A 36 -13.37 -7.88 3.60
C ASP A 36 -13.04 -6.39 3.50
N ILE A 37 -11.76 -6.03 3.54
CA ILE A 37 -11.28 -4.65 3.38
C ILE A 37 -11.41 -4.27 1.91
N LYS A 38 -12.31 -3.31 1.62
CA LYS A 38 -12.62 -2.84 0.26
C LYS A 38 -12.00 -1.50 -0.10
N VAL A 39 -11.77 -0.66 0.91
CA VAL A 39 -11.26 0.69 0.74
C VAL A 39 -10.15 0.90 1.76
N VAL A 40 -9.02 1.43 1.29
CA VAL A 40 -8.01 2.06 2.13
C VAL A 40 -8.08 3.54 1.83
N ALA A 41 -7.84 4.36 2.83
CA ALA A 41 -7.66 5.79 2.68
C ALA A 41 -6.73 6.26 3.80
N GLY A 42 -5.96 7.31 3.55
CA GLY A 42 -5.19 7.96 4.58
C GLY A 42 -5.19 9.46 4.37
N MET A 43 -5.18 10.19 5.47
CA MET A 43 -5.08 11.63 5.51
C MET A 43 -3.90 11.98 6.41
N GLY A 44 -3.03 12.85 5.93
CA GLY A 44 -1.84 13.24 6.67
C GLY A 44 -1.05 14.30 5.92
N ASP A 45 0.15 14.54 6.40
CA ASP A 45 1.11 15.48 5.82
C ASP A 45 2.15 14.76 4.93
N SER A 46 3.28 15.44 4.72
CA SER A 46 4.47 14.96 4.01
C SER A 46 4.89 13.51 4.28
N GLY A 47 4.75 13.00 5.51
CA GLY A 47 5.13 11.62 5.83
C GLY A 47 4.18 10.61 5.19
N THR A 48 2.89 10.91 5.17
CA THR A 48 1.87 10.09 4.52
C THR A 48 2.01 10.17 2.99
N ALA A 49 2.45 11.31 2.48
CA ALA A 49 2.75 11.52 1.07
C ALA A 49 4.12 10.98 0.62
N ALA A 50 4.91 10.40 1.53
CA ALA A 50 6.23 9.85 1.26
C ALA A 50 7.18 10.86 0.59
N ASN A 51 7.23 12.06 1.16
CA ASN A 51 8.12 13.13 0.75
C ASN A 51 9.59 12.67 0.76
N GLY A 52 10.28 12.84 -0.37
CA GLY A 52 11.68 12.47 -0.53
C GLY A 52 11.98 10.97 -0.44
N ALA A 53 10.98 10.07 -0.55
CA ALA A 53 11.21 8.63 -0.38
C ALA A 53 12.19 8.02 -1.40
N GLU A 54 12.34 8.61 -2.58
CA GLU A 54 13.38 8.25 -3.56
C GLU A 54 14.36 9.41 -3.84
N SER A 55 14.46 10.37 -2.92
CA SER A 55 15.37 11.50 -3.06
C SER A 55 16.83 11.05 -3.04
N THR A 56 17.63 11.64 -3.93
CA THR A 56 19.09 11.52 -3.90
C THR A 56 19.77 12.83 -3.49
N GLN A 57 19.00 13.92 -3.38
CA GLN A 57 19.46 15.27 -3.04
C GLN A 57 18.53 15.91 -2.02
N LEU A 58 19.10 16.70 -1.09
CA LEU A 58 18.35 17.38 -0.01
C LEU A 58 17.13 18.20 -0.50
N PHE A 59 17.20 18.78 -1.70
CA PHE A 59 16.11 19.60 -2.25
C PHE A 59 14.91 18.77 -2.75
N ASP A 60 15.08 17.47 -2.99
CA ASP A 60 14.01 16.59 -3.48
C ASP A 60 13.01 16.18 -2.38
N ILE A 61 13.20 16.64 -1.13
CA ILE A 61 12.26 16.39 -0.02
C ILE A 61 10.86 16.97 -0.32
N MET A 62 10.77 17.99 -1.18
CA MET A 62 9.47 18.55 -1.58
C MET A 62 8.70 17.63 -2.54
N THR A 63 9.37 16.66 -3.16
CA THR A 63 8.74 15.68 -4.04
C THR A 63 8.01 14.62 -3.23
N GLN A 64 6.72 14.48 -3.47
CA GLN A 64 5.81 13.56 -2.81
C GLN A 64 5.67 12.26 -3.62
N TYR A 65 6.16 11.16 -3.08
CA TYR A 65 6.05 9.83 -3.68
C TYR A 65 4.84 9.07 -3.13
N ARG A 66 3.65 9.65 -3.24
CA ARG A 66 2.39 9.12 -2.64
C ARG A 66 2.16 7.66 -2.99
N GLY A 67 2.47 7.26 -4.23
CA GLY A 67 2.37 5.87 -4.69
C GLY A 67 3.29 4.88 -3.98
N ARG A 68 4.37 5.34 -3.34
CA ARG A 68 5.36 4.53 -2.62
C ARG A 68 5.22 4.61 -1.10
N SER A 69 4.27 5.41 -0.61
CA SER A 69 3.97 5.49 0.81
C SER A 69 3.61 4.13 1.38
N PHE A 70 4.21 3.76 2.51
CA PHE A 70 3.93 2.48 3.16
C PHE A 70 2.44 2.35 3.52
N SER A 71 1.80 3.42 4.00
CA SER A 71 0.43 3.38 4.51
C SER A 71 -0.64 3.45 3.42
N ILE A 72 -0.42 4.25 2.37
CA ILE A 72 -1.44 4.54 1.34
C ILE A 72 -1.00 4.26 -0.09
N GLY A 73 0.29 4.00 -0.32
CA GLY A 73 0.82 3.83 -1.68
C GLY A 73 0.36 2.53 -2.31
N GLY A 74 -0.07 2.58 -3.55
CA GLY A 74 -0.39 1.40 -4.37
C GLY A 74 0.26 1.44 -5.75
N ALA A 75 1.37 2.17 -5.90
CA ALA A 75 2.13 2.16 -7.14
C ALA A 75 2.77 0.79 -7.35
N SER A 76 2.65 0.29 -8.59
CA SER A 76 3.10 -1.04 -9.00
C SER A 76 2.47 -2.20 -8.20
N SER A 77 2.67 -3.44 -8.64
CA SER A 77 2.22 -4.62 -7.87
C SER A 77 3.30 -5.05 -6.87
N TYR A 78 2.91 -5.78 -5.81
CA TYR A 78 3.85 -6.37 -4.82
C TYR A 78 5.04 -7.09 -5.49
N ASN A 79 4.78 -7.79 -6.60
CA ASN A 79 5.79 -8.51 -7.38
C ASN A 79 6.92 -7.64 -7.97
N TYR A 80 6.73 -6.32 -8.06
CA TYR A 80 7.72 -5.36 -8.57
C TYR A 80 8.52 -4.68 -7.45
N GLY A 81 8.49 -5.22 -6.22
CA GLY A 81 9.38 -4.82 -5.13
C GLY A 81 8.88 -3.65 -4.26
N LEU A 82 7.62 -3.24 -4.40
CA LEU A 82 7.01 -2.20 -3.55
C LEU A 82 6.04 -2.81 -2.55
N THR A 83 6.57 -3.10 -1.36
CA THR A 83 5.82 -3.63 -0.22
C THR A 83 5.15 -2.47 0.53
N THR A 84 3.93 -2.15 0.13
CA THR A 84 3.05 -1.20 0.83
C THR A 84 1.85 -1.91 1.42
N LEU A 85 1.21 -1.32 2.43
CA LEU A 85 0.01 -1.88 3.04
C LEU A 85 -1.09 -2.12 1.99
N PRO A 86 -1.42 -1.18 1.07
CA PRO A 86 -2.40 -1.46 0.02
C PRO A 86 -1.98 -2.57 -0.96
N ASN A 87 -0.70 -2.69 -1.31
CA ASN A 87 -0.23 -3.76 -2.20
C ASN A 87 -0.33 -5.14 -1.54
N ILE A 88 -0.13 -5.24 -0.23
CA ILE A 88 -0.37 -6.47 0.54
C ILE A 88 -1.87 -6.79 0.58
N LEU A 89 -2.72 -5.81 0.89
CA LEU A 89 -4.17 -6.00 0.94
C LEU A 89 -4.76 -6.43 -0.41
N ARG A 90 -4.19 -5.95 -1.52
CA ARG A 90 -4.57 -6.34 -2.88
C ARG A 90 -4.28 -7.80 -3.21
N LEU A 91 -3.38 -8.47 -2.48
CA LEU A 91 -3.17 -9.92 -2.60
C LEU A 91 -4.42 -10.71 -2.18
N PHE A 92 -5.21 -10.14 -1.26
CA PHE A 92 -6.40 -10.78 -0.68
C PHE A 92 -7.71 -10.25 -1.26
N ASN A 93 -7.71 -9.00 -1.73
CA ASN A 93 -8.84 -8.39 -2.42
C ASN A 93 -8.36 -7.59 -3.64
N PRO A 94 -8.41 -8.17 -4.86
CA PRO A 94 -8.02 -7.49 -6.10
C PRO A 94 -8.85 -6.24 -6.41
N HIS A 95 -10.03 -6.08 -5.79
CA HIS A 95 -10.93 -4.95 -5.99
C HIS A 95 -10.77 -3.82 -4.95
N LEU A 96 -9.68 -3.82 -4.17
CA LEU A 96 -9.35 -2.75 -3.23
C LEU A 96 -9.32 -1.38 -3.94
N ARG A 97 -9.81 -0.33 -3.28
CA ARG A 97 -9.84 1.06 -3.79
C ARG A 97 -9.25 2.06 -2.79
N GLY A 98 -8.98 3.28 -3.26
CA GLY A 98 -8.53 4.42 -2.43
C GLY A 98 -7.06 4.41 -2.05
N TYR A 99 -6.26 3.57 -2.71
CA TYR A 99 -4.81 3.64 -2.61
C TYR A 99 -4.28 4.70 -3.56
N SER A 100 -3.28 5.43 -3.09
CA SER A 100 -2.71 6.54 -3.84
C SER A 100 -1.69 6.05 -4.83
N THR A 101 -1.61 6.75 -5.96
CA THR A 101 -0.66 6.46 -7.03
C THR A 101 0.07 7.72 -7.46
N GLY A 102 1.20 7.54 -8.13
CA GLY A 102 1.95 8.64 -8.71
C GLY A 102 2.97 9.32 -7.78
N VAL A 103 3.63 10.31 -8.37
CA VAL A 103 4.68 11.14 -7.80
C VAL A 103 4.40 12.58 -8.24
N GLY A 104 4.56 13.55 -7.35
CA GLY A 104 4.31 14.96 -7.65
C GLY A 104 4.66 15.87 -6.49
N ASP A 105 4.05 17.04 -6.43
CA ASP A 105 4.17 18.02 -5.34
C ASP A 105 2.84 18.17 -4.57
N GLU A 106 2.75 19.14 -3.66
CA GLU A 106 1.55 19.45 -2.89
C GLU A 106 0.39 19.98 -3.74
N ASN A 107 0.68 20.59 -4.89
CA ASN A 107 -0.30 21.18 -5.79
C ASN A 107 -0.76 20.20 -6.88
N SER A 108 -0.08 19.07 -7.00
CA SER A 108 -0.34 18.06 -8.01
C SER A 108 -1.67 17.35 -7.73
N PRO A 109 -2.63 17.34 -8.67
CA PRO A 109 -3.96 16.76 -8.48
C PRO A 109 -3.98 15.22 -8.56
N GLN A 110 -2.90 14.58 -8.10
CA GLN A 110 -2.71 13.12 -8.22
C GLN A 110 -3.85 12.37 -7.50
N PRO A 111 -4.33 11.24 -8.04
CA PRO A 111 -5.46 10.51 -7.47
C PRO A 111 -5.12 9.95 -6.08
N ILE A 112 -6.01 10.22 -5.13
CA ILE A 112 -6.08 9.53 -3.84
C ILE A 112 -6.40 8.05 -4.01
#